data_AF-A0A3A0DHP5-F1
#
_entry.id   AF-A0A3A0DHP5-F1
#
_cell.length_a   1.000
_cell.length_b   1.000
_cell.length_c   1.000
_cell.angle_alpha   90.00
_cell.angle_beta   90.00
_cell.angle_gamma   90.00
#
_symmetry.space_group_name_H-M   'P 1'
#
loop_
_entity.id
_entity.type
_entity.pdbx_description
1 polymer ?
#
loop_
_entity_poly.entity_id
_entity_poly.type
_entity_poly.pdbx_seq_one_letter_code
_entity_poly.pdbx_strand_id
1 'polypeptide(L)'
;MASATVRVDDETLSKLRSLANASGEAMPTILRQAVDAYERAQFLEGLNRDFAALRSDPEAWAQEQKERKEWEATLMDGLAKD
;
A
#
# COMPACT_ATOMS: atom_id res chain seq x y z
N MET A 1 8.30 24.71 -4.89
CA MET A 1 8.76 23.37 -4.51
C MET A 1 10.26 23.29 -4.79
N ALA A 2 11.06 22.83 -3.84
CA ALA A 2 12.50 22.65 -4.05
C ALA A 2 12.74 21.42 -4.95
N SER A 3 13.66 21.51 -5.91
CA SER A 3 14.07 20.40 -6.75
C SER A 3 15.42 19.86 -6.27
N ALA A 4 15.56 18.53 -6.23
CA ALA A 4 16.80 17.84 -5.95
C ALA A 4 17.07 16.78 -7.04
N THR A 5 18.35 16.43 -7.22
CA THR A 5 18.78 15.40 -8.17
C THR A 5 19.28 14.18 -7.41
N VAL A 6 18.73 13.01 -7.73
CA VAL A 6 19.16 11.72 -7.18
C VAL A 6 19.93 10.96 -8.26
N ARG A 7 21.05 10.35 -7.89
CA ARG A 7 21.82 9.49 -8.80
C ARG A 7 21.16 8.12 -8.89
N VAL A 8 21.03 7.61 -10.11
CA VAL A 8 20.55 6.28 -10.44
C VAL A 8 21.46 5.67 -11.50
N ASP A 9 21.45 4.35 -11.64
CA ASP A 9 22.10 3.68 -12.76
C ASP A 9 21.34 3.88 -14.08
N ASP A 10 22.01 3.54 -15.19
CA ASP A 10 21.47 3.68 -16.55
C ASP A 10 20.21 2.83 -16.77
N GLU A 11 20.13 1.66 -16.12
CA GLU A 11 19.00 0.75 -16.24
C GLU A 11 17.73 1.37 -15.62
N THR A 12 17.86 1.93 -14.42
CA THR A 12 16.79 2.62 -13.69
C THR A 12 16.34 3.85 -14.46
N LEU A 13 17.28 4.63 -15.00
CA LEU A 13 16.94 5.79 -15.83
C LEU A 13 16.17 5.38 -17.10
N SER A 14 16.57 4.28 -17.74
CA SER A 14 15.89 3.72 -18.92
C SER A 14 14.47 3.26 -18.60
N LYS A 15 14.28 2.59 -17.45
CA LYS A 15 12.95 2.18 -16.95
C LYS A 15 12.06 3.39 -16.68
N LEU A 16 12.56 4.41 -15.97
CA LEU A 16 11.81 5.64 -15.71
C LEU A 16 11.38 6.35 -17.00
N ARG A 17 12.27 6.41 -17.99
CA ARG A 17 11.96 6.98 -19.30
C ARG A 17 10.89 6.19 -20.04
N SER A 18 10.98 4.87 -20.03
CA SER A 18 10.00 3.98 -20.67
C SER A 18 8.60 4.12 -20.04
N LEU A 19 8.55 4.17 -18.70
CA LEU A 19 7.30 4.37 -17.96
C LEU A 19 6.69 5.76 -18.21
N ALA A 20 7.52 6.81 -18.23
CA ALA A 20 7.08 8.16 -18.56
C ALA A 20 6.50 8.23 -19.99
N ASN A 21 7.17 7.61 -20.97
CA ASN A 21 6.67 7.56 -22.35
C ASN A 21 5.35 6.80 -22.49
N ALA A 22 5.19 5.69 -21.76
CA ALA A 22 3.97 4.87 -21.81
C ALA A 22 2.77 5.53 -21.12
N SER A 23 3.01 6.24 -20.01
CA SER A 23 1.96 6.91 -19.21
C SER A 23 1.63 8.32 -19.70
N GLY A 24 2.54 8.97 -20.43
CA GLY A 24 2.46 10.40 -20.75
C GLY A 24 2.80 11.31 -19.56
N GLU A 25 3.25 10.76 -18.42
CA GLU A 25 3.64 11.52 -17.24
C GLU A 25 5.13 11.86 -17.22
N ALA A 26 5.51 12.91 -16.50
CA ALA A 26 6.90 13.28 -16.33
C ALA A 26 7.66 12.28 -15.43
N MET A 27 8.94 12.01 -15.72
CA MET A 27 9.78 11.09 -14.94
C MET A 27 9.79 11.37 -13.42
N PRO A 28 9.82 12.62 -12.92
CA PRO A 28 9.71 12.88 -11.48
C PRO A 28 8.38 12.42 -10.88
N THR A 29 7.29 12.45 -11.64
CA THR A 29 5.97 11.96 -11.20
C THR A 29 5.97 10.45 -11.07
N ILE A 30 6.53 9.75 -12.08
CA ILE A 30 6.71 8.30 -12.03
C ILE A 30 7.59 7.89 -10.85
N LEU A 31 8.71 8.59 -10.63
CA LEU A 31 9.59 8.32 -9.51
C LEU A 31 8.86 8.48 -8.16
N ARG A 32 8.08 9.56 -8.00
CA ARG A 32 7.27 9.77 -6.79
C ARG A 32 6.26 8.64 -6.59
N GLN A 33 5.50 8.28 -7.63
CA GLN A 33 4.53 7.18 -7.56
C GLN A 33 5.20 5.84 -7.19
N ALA A 34 6.40 5.57 -7.73
CA ALA A 34 7.16 4.38 -7.41
C ALA A 34 7.61 4.34 -5.94
N VAL A 35 8.05 5.48 -5.39
CA VAL A 35 8.38 5.60 -3.96
C VAL A 35 7.13 5.39 -3.10
N ASP A 36 6.02 6.07 -3.42
CA ASP A 36 4.76 5.92 -2.67
C ASP A 36 4.27 4.46 -2.70
N ALA A 37 4.44 3.76 -3.83
CA ALA A 37 4.08 2.35 -3.96
C ALA A 37 4.99 1.45 -3.10
N TYR A 38 6.29 1.73 -3.07
CA TYR A 38 7.25 1.00 -2.25
C TYR A 38 6.95 1.18 -0.74
N GLU A 39 6.65 2.41 -0.30
CA GLU A 39 6.25 2.68 1.07
C GLU A 39 4.98 1.91 1.47
N ARG A 40 3.96 1.89 0.60
CA ARG A 40 2.74 1.09 0.83
C ARG A 40 3.04 -0.40 0.90
N ALA A 41 3.92 -0.91 0.05
CA ALA A 41 4.30 -2.32 0.06
C ALA A 41 5.00 -2.70 1.39
N GLN A 42 5.96 -1.90 1.84
CA GLN A 42 6.67 -2.10 3.11
C GLN A 42 5.69 -2.06 4.30
N PHE A 43 4.74 -1.13 4.30
CA PHE A 43 3.71 -1.05 5.33
C PHE A 43 2.86 -2.32 5.36
N LEU A 44 2.36 -2.78 4.21
CA LEU A 44 1.52 -3.98 4.12
C LEU A 44 2.30 -5.24 4.51
N GLU A 45 3.60 -5.34 4.21
CA GLU A 45 4.44 -6.43 4.66
C GLU A 45 4.57 -6.47 6.20
N GLY A 46 4.75 -5.31 6.84
CA GLY A 46 4.72 -5.19 8.30
C GLY A 46 3.38 -5.65 8.88
N LEU A 47 2.29 -5.08 8.36
CA LEU A 47 0.93 -5.41 8.81
C LEU A 47 0.61 -6.91 8.67
N ASN A 48 1.02 -7.53 7.56
CA ASN A 48 0.82 -8.96 7.34
C ASN A 48 1.59 -9.81 8.36
N ARG A 49 2.81 -9.41 8.74
CA ARG A 49 3.59 -10.09 9.78
C ARG A 49 2.92 -9.95 11.15
N ASP A 50 2.42 -8.76 11.48
CA ASP A 50 1.73 -8.52 12.75
C ASP A 50 0.44 -9.35 12.84
N PHE A 51 -0.34 -9.42 11.77
CA PHE A 51 -1.52 -10.30 11.72
C PHE A 51 -1.17 -11.79 11.73
N ALA A 52 -0.05 -12.20 11.13
CA ALA A 52 0.42 -13.58 11.22
C ALA A 52 0.82 -13.94 12.65
N ALA A 53 1.51 -13.04 13.35
CA ALA A 53 1.83 -13.20 14.77
C ALA A 53 0.55 -13.26 15.62
N LEU A 54 -0.40 -12.36 15.40
CA LEU A 54 -1.70 -12.36 16.09
C LEU A 54 -2.45 -13.68 15.89
N ARG A 55 -2.51 -14.20 14.66
CA ARG A 55 -3.17 -15.49 14.34
C ARG A 55 -2.50 -16.70 14.99
N SER A 56 -1.22 -16.59 15.33
CA SER A 56 -0.48 -17.65 16.02
C SER A 56 -0.81 -17.74 17.51
N ASP A 57 -1.47 -16.71 18.06
CA ASP A 57 -2.04 -16.67 19.41
C ASP A 57 -3.56 -16.92 19.34
N PRO A 58 -4.04 -18.12 19.70
CA PRO A 58 -5.46 -18.47 19.59
C PRO A 58 -6.40 -17.61 20.44
N GLU A 59 -5.94 -17.12 21.60
CA GLU A 59 -6.76 -16.30 22.49
C GLU A 59 -6.91 -14.89 21.93
N ALA A 60 -5.78 -14.27 21.55
CA ALA A 60 -5.79 -12.95 20.93
C ALA A 60 -6.52 -12.95 19.58
N TRP A 61 -6.37 -14.00 18.78
CA TRP A 61 -7.09 -14.15 17.51
C TRP A 61 -8.60 -14.30 17.71
N ALA A 62 -9.03 -15.06 18.72
CA ALA A 62 -10.46 -15.20 19.03
C ALA A 62 -11.08 -13.85 19.46
N GLN A 63 -10.32 -13.03 20.21
CA GLN A 63 -10.77 -11.70 20.62
C GLN A 63 -10.90 -10.75 19.43
N GLU A 64 -9.91 -10.70 18.53
CA GLU A 64 -9.98 -9.89 17.31
C GLU A 64 -11.17 -10.30 16.43
N GLN A 65 -11.40 -11.60 16.23
CA GLN A 65 -12.51 -12.10 15.43
C GLN A 65 -13.87 -11.81 16.06
N LYS A 66 -13.95 -11.79 17.40
CA LYS A 66 -15.16 -11.38 18.11
C LYS A 66 -15.45 -9.90 17.88
N GLU A 67 -14.44 -9.04 18.05
CA GLU A 67 -14.57 -7.62 17.76
C GLU A 67 -14.99 -7.41 16.30
N ARG A 68 -14.30 -8.03 15.34
CA ARG A 68 -14.63 -7.93 13.91
C ARG A 68 -16.10 -8.28 13.61
N LYS A 69 -16.65 -9.30 14.25
CA LYS A 69 -18.08 -9.67 14.13
C LYS A 69 -19.03 -8.62 14.70
N GLU A 70 -18.65 -7.95 15.78
CA GLU A 70 -19.45 -6.86 16.34
C GLU A 70 -19.55 -5.70 15.34
N TRP A 71 -18.48 -5.44 14.57
CA TRP A 71 -18.45 -4.44 13.50
C TRP A 71 -19.24 -4.85 12.24
N GLU A 72 -19.46 -6.14 11.98
CA GLU A 72 -20.24 -6.58 10.81
C GLU A 72 -21.68 -6.03 10.82
N ALA A 73 -22.22 -5.69 12.01
CA ALA A 73 -23.55 -5.09 12.14
C ALA A 73 -23.69 -3.74 11.40
N THR A 74 -22.59 -3.00 11.22
CA THR A 74 -22.57 -1.70 10.53
C THR A 74 -22.19 -1.83 9.05
N LEU A 75 -22.02 -3.05 8.52
CA LEU A 75 -21.54 -3.27 7.14
C LEU A 75 -22.46 -2.64 6.08
N MET A 76 -23.77 -2.62 6.35
CA MET A 76 -24.79 -2.13 5.41
C MET A 76 -25.17 -0.66 5.65
N ASP A 77 -24.55 0.01 6.61
CA ASP A 77 -24.90 1.39 6.95
C ASP A 77 -24.59 2.32 5.77
N GLY A 78 -25.57 3.15 5.39
CA GLY A 78 -25.42 4.12 4.29
C GLY A 78 -25.56 3.54 2.88
N LEU A 79 -25.81 2.23 2.72
CA LEU A 79 -26.11 1.62 1.42
C LEU A 79 -27.62 1.65 1.13
N ALA A 80 -27.99 1.97 -0.11
CA ALA A 80 -29.38 1.82 -0.56
C ALA A 80 -29.74 0.33 -0.57
N LYS A 81 -30.94 0.00 -0.08
CA LYS A 81 -31.50 -1.33 -0.28
C LYS A 81 -32.04 -1.37 -1.70
N ASP A 82 -31.52 -2.28 -2.52
CA ASP A 82 -32.14 -2.65 -3.81
C ASP A 82 -33.59 -3.14 -3.61
#